data_AF-A0A5S9XP51-F1
#
_entry.id   AF-A0A5S9XP51-F1
#
_cell.length_a   1.000
_cell.length_b   1.000
_cell.length_c   1.000
_cell.angle_alpha   90.00
_cell.angle_beta   90.00
_cell.angle_gamma   90.00
#
_symmetry.space_group_name_H-M   'P 1'
#
loop_
_entity.id
_entity.type
_entity.pdbx_description
1 polymer ?
#
loop_
_entity_poly.entity_id
_entity_poly.type
_entity_poly.pdbx_seq_one_letter_code
_entity_poly.pdbx_strand_id
1 'polypeptide(L)'
;MFINFSLHSPQRANKLISRRCAEVVAGGALGLALGVLHEAVKTAKDRSVTTRFILHRLEATIDSITPLVVQIDKFSEEMEDSSSRKVNERLKLLLENAVSLVEENAELRRRTYMRDIKEFEAKLRWVVGVDVQVNQLADIKGVKAKMSEISTKLDEIMTQPTEAKPKFDIHIGWCSGKPNKGHAIRFFHRDDS
;
A
#
# COMPACT_ATOMS: atom_id res chain seq x y z
N MET A 1 -33.49 -0.38 -53.15
CA MET A 1 -32.10 -0.89 -53.06
C MET A 1 -31.33 0.10 -52.20
N PHE A 2 -31.10 -0.23 -50.92
CA PHE A 2 -30.44 0.66 -49.97
C PHE A 2 -28.92 0.54 -50.14
N ILE A 3 -28.27 1.60 -50.61
CA ILE A 3 -26.81 1.70 -50.57
C ILE A 3 -26.45 2.37 -49.26
N ASN A 4 -25.98 1.54 -48.32
CA ASN A 4 -25.51 1.95 -47.01
C ASN A 4 -24.18 2.71 -47.18
N PHE A 5 -24.19 4.03 -47.09
CA PHE A 5 -22.96 4.81 -46.92
C PHE A 5 -22.51 4.66 -45.47
N SER A 6 -21.66 3.67 -45.23
CA SER A 6 -20.96 3.50 -43.97
C SER A 6 -20.11 4.76 -43.71
N LEU A 7 -20.56 5.59 -42.78
CA LEU A 7 -19.84 6.76 -42.27
C LEU A 7 -18.42 6.35 -41.88
N HIS A 8 -17.45 6.80 -42.67
CA HIS A 8 -16.02 6.60 -42.44
C HIS A 8 -15.65 7.36 -41.16
N SER A 9 -15.53 6.64 -40.05
CA SER A 9 -15.21 7.21 -38.75
C SER A 9 -13.80 7.85 -38.77
N PRO A 10 -13.66 9.17 -38.52
CA PRO A 10 -12.37 9.89 -38.60
C PRO A 10 -11.33 9.41 -37.57
N GLN A 11 -11.72 8.58 -36.60
CA GLN A 11 -10.80 8.03 -35.60
C GLN A 11 -9.87 6.94 -36.16
N ARG A 12 -10.24 6.24 -37.24
CA ARG A 12 -9.36 5.21 -37.84
C ARG A 12 -8.23 5.79 -38.67
N ALA A 13 -8.47 6.92 -39.36
CA ALA A 13 -7.46 7.60 -40.15
C ALA A 13 -6.35 8.19 -39.27
N ASN A 14 -6.71 8.85 -38.15
CA ASN A 14 -5.72 9.38 -37.20
C ASN A 14 -4.87 8.28 -36.53
N LYS A 15 -5.46 7.10 -36.28
CA LYS A 15 -4.74 5.97 -35.67
C LYS A 15 -3.74 5.30 -36.62
N LEU A 16 -4.00 5.34 -37.93
CA LEU A 16 -3.08 4.87 -38.97
C LEU A 16 -1.96 5.88 -39.27
N ILE A 17 -2.25 7.18 -39.16
CA ILE A 17 -1.24 8.25 -39.31
C ILE A 17 -0.29 8.25 -38.10
N SER A 18 -0.80 8.16 -36.88
CA SER A 18 0.03 8.08 -35.65
C SER A 18 0.93 6.84 -35.60
N ARG A 19 0.52 5.71 -36.21
CA ARG A 19 1.40 4.53 -36.36
C ARG A 19 2.50 4.68 -37.41
N ARG A 20 2.31 5.50 -38.45
CA ARG A 20 3.32 5.74 -39.50
C ARG A 20 4.34 6.81 -39.10
N CYS A 21 3.99 7.75 -38.21
CA CYS A 21 4.92 8.78 -37.75
C CYS A 21 6.04 8.20 -36.87
N ALA A 22 5.80 7.09 -36.16
CA ALA A 22 6.79 6.45 -35.30
C ALA A 22 7.94 5.75 -36.06
N GLU A 23 7.79 5.44 -37.34
CA GLU A 23 8.83 4.78 -38.16
C GLU A 23 9.71 5.76 -38.95
N VAL A 24 9.42 7.06 -38.94
CA VAL A 24 10.24 8.08 -39.64
C VAL A 24 10.89 9.00 -38.63
N VAL A 25 11.76 8.44 -37.78
CA VAL A 25 12.79 9.25 -37.13
C VAL A 25 13.86 9.47 -38.19
N ALA A 26 13.88 10.65 -38.80
CA ALA A 26 14.96 11.05 -39.69
C ALA A 26 16.29 10.99 -38.91
N GLY A 27 17.35 10.49 -39.54
CA GLY A 27 18.67 10.31 -38.91
C GLY A 27 19.42 11.60 -38.58
N GLY A 28 18.82 12.77 -38.81
CA GLY A 28 19.41 14.07 -38.50
C GLY A 28 19.32 14.44 -37.02
N ALA A 29 20.07 15.47 -36.62
CA ALA A 29 20.20 15.85 -35.22
C ALA A 29 18.87 16.26 -34.57
N LEU A 30 17.95 16.87 -35.33
CA LEU A 30 16.64 17.27 -34.80
C LEU A 30 15.70 16.08 -34.71
N GLY A 31 15.71 15.19 -35.70
CA GLY A 31 14.95 13.94 -35.70
C GLY A 31 15.31 13.07 -34.50
N LEU A 32 16.60 12.93 -34.20
CA LEU A 32 17.08 12.24 -33.00
C LEU A 32 16.56 12.90 -31.71
N ALA A 33 16.70 14.22 -31.56
CA ALA A 33 16.23 14.94 -30.37
C ALA A 33 14.70 14.82 -30.20
N LEU A 34 13.94 14.90 -31.30
CA LEU A 34 12.49 14.73 -31.30
C LEU A 34 12.09 13.29 -30.92
N GLY A 35 12.83 12.29 -31.40
CA GLY A 35 12.63 10.89 -31.03
C GLY A 35 12.85 10.64 -29.54
N VAL A 36 13.90 11.22 -28.96
CA VAL A 36 14.15 11.15 -27.50
C VAL A 36 13.02 11.79 -26.72
N LEU A 37 12.54 12.97 -27.14
CA LEU A 37 11.39 13.63 -26.51
C LEU A 37 10.12 12.77 -26.59
N HIS A 38 9.87 12.15 -27.74
CA HIS A 38 8.71 11.29 -27.93
C HIS A 38 8.71 10.10 -26.97
N GLU A 39 9.86 9.42 -26.80
CA GLU A 39 9.99 8.31 -25.85
C GLU A 39 9.91 8.77 -24.38
N ALA A 40 10.46 9.94 -24.04
CA ALA A 40 10.31 10.53 -22.71
C ALA A 40 8.83 10.79 -22.38
N VAL A 41 8.05 11.30 -23.34
CA VAL A 41 6.60 11.55 -23.18
C VAL A 41 5.82 10.26 -22.99
N LYS A 42 6.11 9.20 -23.77
CA LYS A 42 5.50 7.88 -23.58
C LYS A 42 5.80 7.31 -22.20
N THR A 43 7.07 7.34 -21.80
CA THR A 43 7.51 6.86 -20.49
C THR A 43 6.83 7.63 -19.35
N ALA A 44 6.70 8.95 -19.47
CA ALA A 44 6.02 9.78 -18.49
C ALA A 44 4.51 9.47 -18.40
N LYS A 45 3.85 9.15 -19.52
CA LYS A 45 2.43 8.73 -19.54
C LYS A 45 2.19 7.44 -18.79
N ASP A 46 3.10 6.48 -18.92
CA ASP A 46 2.99 5.19 -18.22
C ASP A 46 3.19 5.34 -16.71
N ARG A 47 3.95 6.37 -16.29
CA ARG A 47 4.24 6.67 -14.89
C ARG A 47 3.24 7.60 -14.21
N SER A 48 2.44 8.37 -14.97
CA SER A 48 1.57 9.40 -14.39
C SER A 48 0.17 9.45 -15.00
N VAL A 49 -0.82 9.07 -14.19
CA VAL A 49 -2.25 9.15 -14.55
C VAL A 49 -2.76 10.59 -14.58
N THR A 50 -2.27 11.44 -13.67
CA THR A 50 -2.77 12.81 -13.47
C THR A 50 -2.29 13.82 -14.53
N THR A 51 -1.13 13.62 -15.15
CA THR A 51 -0.67 14.45 -16.29
C THR A 51 -0.97 13.83 -17.65
N ARG A 52 -1.61 12.64 -17.68
CA ARG A 52 -1.83 11.85 -18.89
C ARG A 52 -2.49 12.64 -20.02
N PHE A 53 -3.48 13.49 -19.70
CA PHE A 53 -4.16 14.32 -20.71
C PHE A 53 -3.22 15.35 -21.37
N ILE A 54 -2.40 16.05 -20.58
CA ILE A 54 -1.45 17.03 -21.09
C ILE A 54 -0.35 16.33 -21.91
N LEU A 55 0.11 15.17 -21.45
CA LEU A 55 1.10 14.37 -22.16
C LEU A 55 0.56 13.81 -23.49
N HIS A 56 -0.72 13.43 -23.56
CA HIS A 56 -1.37 13.08 -24.83
C HIS A 56 -1.45 14.25 -25.80
N ARG A 57 -1.72 15.47 -25.31
CA ARG A 57 -1.69 16.66 -26.16
C ARG A 57 -0.29 16.94 -26.68
N LEU A 58 0.73 16.77 -25.83
CA LEU A 58 2.13 16.93 -26.22
C LEU A 58 2.54 15.89 -27.27
N GLU A 59 2.19 14.62 -27.06
CA GLU A 59 2.38 13.54 -28.04
C GLU A 59 1.72 13.86 -29.39
N ALA A 60 0.48 14.35 -29.39
CA ALA A 60 -0.21 14.77 -30.62
C ALA A 60 0.49 15.96 -31.31
N THR A 61 1.05 16.90 -30.55
CA THR A 61 1.86 17.99 -31.10
C THR A 61 3.16 17.44 -31.72
N ILE A 62 3.84 16.51 -31.05
CA ILE A 62 5.06 15.86 -31.56
C ILE A 62 4.75 15.14 -32.88
N ASP A 63 3.67 14.35 -32.93
CA ASP A 63 3.21 13.66 -34.14
C ASP A 63 2.96 14.65 -35.29
N SER A 64 2.37 15.81 -34.98
CA SER A 64 2.06 16.86 -35.97
C SER A 64 3.31 17.56 -36.53
N ILE A 65 4.32 17.83 -35.70
CA ILE A 65 5.55 18.52 -36.14
C ILE A 65 6.60 17.58 -36.74
N THR A 66 6.51 16.28 -36.47
CA THR A 66 7.43 15.25 -36.99
C THR A 66 7.72 15.39 -38.50
N PRO A 67 6.72 15.47 -39.40
CA PRO A 67 7.00 15.60 -40.84
C PRO A 67 7.73 16.90 -41.22
N LEU A 68 7.60 17.97 -40.43
CA LEU A 68 8.34 19.22 -40.63
C LEU A 68 9.80 19.07 -40.18
N VAL A 69 10.02 18.44 -39.02
CA VAL A 69 11.38 18.17 -38.51
C VAL A 69 12.16 17.28 -39.48
N VAL A 70 11.52 16.25 -40.04
CA VAL A 70 12.12 15.38 -41.08
C VAL A 70 12.52 16.17 -42.34
N GLN A 71 11.73 17.17 -42.73
CA GLN A 71 12.09 18.04 -43.86
C GLN A 71 13.26 18.96 -43.49
N ILE A 72 13.23 19.55 -42.30
CA ILE A 72 14.31 20.43 -41.82
C ILE A 72 15.64 19.68 -41.74
N ASP A 73 15.65 18.45 -41.21
CA ASP A 73 16.88 17.63 -41.15
C ASP A 73 17.48 17.40 -42.55
N LYS A 74 16.65 17.12 -43.56
CA LYS A 74 17.11 16.93 -44.95
C LYS A 74 17.68 18.21 -45.55
N PHE A 75 16.99 19.34 -45.38
CA PHE A 75 17.49 20.62 -45.89
C PHE A 75 18.69 21.15 -45.09
N SER A 76 18.84 20.75 -43.83
CA SER A 76 19.94 21.18 -42.97
C SER A 76 21.30 20.64 -43.41
N GLU A 77 21.34 19.49 -44.11
CA GLU A 77 22.58 18.98 -44.73
C GLU A 77 23.00 19.80 -45.96
N GLU A 78 22.06 20.49 -46.61
CA GLU A 78 22.26 21.25 -47.85
C GLU A 78 22.42 22.77 -47.60
N MET A 79 22.22 23.24 -46.36
CA MET A 79 22.20 24.67 -46.02
C MET A 79 23.57 25.23 -45.60
N GLU A 80 24.09 26.14 -46.43
CA GLU A 80 25.31 26.94 -46.18
C GLU A 80 25.05 28.18 -45.29
N ASP A 81 23.81 28.66 -45.18
CA ASP A 81 23.49 29.93 -44.50
C ASP A 81 23.51 29.82 -42.95
N SER A 82 24.33 30.67 -42.36
CA SER A 82 24.48 30.92 -40.91
C SER A 82 23.16 31.17 -40.17
N SER A 83 22.19 31.83 -40.81
CA SER A 83 20.89 32.14 -40.18
C SER A 83 20.06 30.89 -39.91
N SER A 84 19.96 29.99 -40.91
CA SER A 84 19.18 28.76 -40.80
C SER A 84 19.83 27.76 -39.85
N ARG A 85 21.16 27.71 -39.82
CA ARG A 85 21.91 26.88 -38.85
C ARG A 85 21.58 27.26 -37.39
N LYS A 86 21.50 28.56 -37.07
CA LYS A 86 21.12 29.04 -35.73
C LYS A 86 19.69 28.70 -35.34
N VAL A 87 18.75 28.69 -36.29
CA VAL A 87 17.35 28.30 -36.02
C VAL A 87 17.29 26.81 -35.66
N ASN A 88 18.02 25.96 -36.37
CA ASN A 88 18.08 24.53 -36.10
C ASN A 88 18.74 24.25 -34.74
N GLU A 89 19.83 24.92 -34.40
CA GLU A 89 20.46 24.81 -33.08
C GLU A 89 19.51 25.22 -31.94
N ARG A 90 18.76 26.32 -32.11
CA ARG A 90 17.74 26.74 -31.14
C ARG A 90 16.62 25.73 -31.00
N LEU A 91 16.14 25.16 -32.12
CA LEU A 91 15.11 24.14 -32.10
C LEU A 91 15.60 22.88 -31.38
N LYS A 92 16.85 22.46 -31.62
CA LYS A 92 17.47 21.34 -30.90
C LYS A 92 17.51 21.57 -29.39
N LEU A 93 18.01 22.73 -28.96
CA LEU A 93 18.05 23.12 -27.54
C LEU A 93 16.65 23.14 -26.90
N LEU A 94 15.63 23.60 -27.63
CA LEU A 94 14.24 23.58 -27.15
C LEU A 94 13.73 22.14 -26.95
N LEU A 95 14.06 21.22 -27.87
CA LEU A 95 13.70 19.81 -27.74
C LEU A 95 14.40 19.15 -26.55
N GLU A 96 15.70 19.41 -26.37
CA GLU A 96 16.48 18.91 -25.22
C GLU A 96 15.94 19.45 -23.89
N ASN A 97 15.61 20.73 -23.82
CA ASN A 97 14.98 21.32 -22.64
C ASN A 97 13.60 20.71 -22.34
N ALA A 98 12.81 20.43 -23.38
CA ALA A 98 11.52 19.76 -23.23
C ALA A 98 11.67 18.34 -22.66
N VAL A 99 12.72 17.59 -23.06
CA VAL A 99 13.05 16.29 -22.47
C VAL A 99 13.27 16.42 -20.96
N SER A 100 14.17 17.33 -20.56
CA SER A 100 14.51 17.55 -19.14
C SER A 100 13.27 17.86 -18.30
N LEU A 101 12.41 18.76 -18.78
CA LEU A 101 11.18 19.14 -18.09
C LEU A 101 10.18 17.98 -17.94
N VAL A 102 10.06 17.12 -18.96
CA VAL A 102 9.18 15.94 -18.92
C VAL A 102 9.69 14.92 -17.91
N GLU A 103 10.99 14.67 -17.88
CA GLU A 103 11.63 13.74 -16.95
C GLU A 103 11.57 14.22 -15.50
N GLU A 104 11.96 15.48 -15.25
CA GLU A 104 11.90 16.09 -13.92
C GLU A 104 10.48 16.07 -13.35
N ASN A 105 9.48 16.38 -14.17
CA ASN A 105 8.08 16.35 -13.75
C ASN A 105 7.63 14.93 -13.36
N ALA A 106 7.98 13.93 -14.18
CA ALA A 106 7.67 12.52 -13.89
C ALA A 106 8.31 12.07 -12.58
N GLU A 107 9.56 12.46 -12.33
CA GLU A 107 10.29 12.10 -11.11
C GLU A 107 9.79 12.85 -9.87
N LEU A 108 9.53 14.16 -9.95
CA LEU A 108 8.95 14.95 -8.85
C LEU A 108 7.60 14.37 -8.42
N ARG A 109 6.73 14.03 -9.37
CA ARG A 109 5.45 13.38 -9.09
C ARG A 109 5.63 12.03 -8.41
N ARG A 110 6.56 11.20 -8.89
CA ARG A 110 6.89 9.91 -8.28
C ARG A 110 7.33 10.08 -6.82
N ARG A 111 8.18 11.07 -6.54
CA ARG A 111 8.64 11.39 -5.18
C ARG A 111 7.50 11.86 -4.27
N THR A 112 6.62 12.74 -4.76
CA THR A 112 5.45 13.21 -3.99
C THR A 112 4.53 12.06 -3.63
N TYR A 113 4.11 11.24 -4.61
CA TYR A 113 3.24 10.10 -4.32
C TYR A 113 3.89 9.07 -3.39
N MET A 114 5.18 8.77 -3.57
CA MET A 114 5.88 7.84 -2.68
C MET A 114 5.99 8.38 -1.24
N ARG A 115 6.14 9.69 -1.07
CA ARG A 115 6.11 10.34 0.25
C ARG A 115 4.73 10.22 0.88
N ASP A 116 3.69 10.57 0.14
CA ASP A 116 2.30 10.54 0.62
C ASP A 116 1.89 9.10 1.01
N ILE A 117 2.27 8.09 0.21
CA ILE A 117 2.03 6.67 0.51
C ILE A 117 2.76 6.26 1.80
N LYS A 118 4.04 6.61 1.96
CA LYS A 118 4.81 6.28 3.18
C LYS A 118 4.21 6.93 4.42
N GLU A 119 3.77 8.18 4.30
CA GLU A 119 3.10 8.90 5.38
C GLU A 119 1.77 8.21 5.75
N PHE A 120 0.98 7.84 4.73
CA PHE A 120 -0.27 7.11 4.93
C PHE A 120 -0.05 5.74 5.57
N GLU A 121 0.96 4.98 5.14
CA GLU A 121 1.35 3.70 5.75
C GLU A 121 1.75 3.87 7.23
N ALA A 122 2.49 4.93 7.57
CA ALA A 122 2.85 5.22 8.96
C ALA A 122 1.62 5.53 9.82
N LYS A 123 0.67 6.31 9.28
CA LYS A 123 -0.61 6.60 9.94
C LYS A 123 -1.43 5.32 10.15
N LEU A 124 -1.55 4.46 9.13
CA LEU A 124 -2.23 3.17 9.26
C LEU A 124 -1.60 2.27 10.32
N ARG A 125 -0.26 2.20 10.35
CA ARG A 125 0.47 1.42 11.35
C ARG A 125 0.20 1.91 12.77
N TRP A 126 0.12 3.22 12.98
CA TRP A 126 -0.24 3.80 14.28
C TRP A 126 -1.65 3.40 14.72
N VAL A 127 -2.64 3.52 13.82
CA VAL A 127 -4.04 3.15 14.11
C VAL A 127 -4.15 1.68 14.50
N VAL A 128 -3.57 0.78 13.69
CA VAL A 128 -3.57 -0.67 13.98
C VAL A 128 -2.89 -0.96 15.32
N GLY A 129 -1.79 -0.27 15.64
CA GLY A 129 -1.12 -0.40 16.93
C GLY A 129 -2.01 0.00 18.11
N VAL A 130 -2.72 1.13 18.00
CA VAL A 130 -3.65 1.62 19.03
C VAL A 130 -4.82 0.64 19.21
N ASP A 131 -5.44 0.18 18.12
CA ASP A 131 -6.57 -0.75 18.18
C ASP A 131 -6.18 -2.08 18.85
N VAL A 132 -5.01 -2.64 18.49
CA VAL A 132 -4.49 -3.87 19.13
C VAL A 132 -4.26 -3.65 20.63
N GLN A 133 -3.69 -2.51 21.02
CA GLN A 133 -3.47 -2.18 22.43
C GLN A 133 -4.79 -2.01 23.21
N VAL A 134 -5.80 -1.37 22.62
CA VAL A 134 -7.12 -1.19 23.24
C VAL A 134 -7.81 -2.54 23.44
N ASN A 135 -7.75 -3.42 22.44
CA ASN A 135 -8.31 -4.78 22.55
C ASN A 135 -7.61 -5.59 23.65
N GLN A 136 -6.27 -5.57 23.70
CA GLN A 136 -5.51 -6.22 24.77
C GLN A 136 -5.86 -5.67 26.16
N LEU A 137 -6.04 -4.35 26.28
CA LEU A 137 -6.42 -3.72 27.55
C LEU A 137 -7.85 -4.11 27.97
N ALA A 138 -8.77 -4.23 27.02
CA ALA A 138 -10.14 -4.69 27.27
C ALA A 138 -10.14 -6.12 27.82
N ASP A 139 -9.34 -7.02 27.23
CA ASP A 139 -9.20 -8.41 27.69
C ASP A 139 -8.63 -8.47 29.12
N ILE A 140 -7.58 -7.69 29.43
CA ILE A 140 -6.99 -7.61 30.78
C ILE A 140 -8.02 -7.13 31.80
N LYS A 141 -8.82 -6.10 31.48
CA LYS A 141 -9.88 -5.63 32.37
C LYS A 141 -10.94 -6.72 32.61
N GLY A 142 -11.30 -7.46 31.57
CA GLY A 142 -12.22 -8.59 31.66
C GLY A 142 -11.70 -9.69 32.59
N VAL A 143 -10.42 -10.07 32.46
CA VAL A 143 -9.77 -11.06 33.34
C VAL A 143 -9.74 -10.57 34.78
N LYS A 144 -9.36 -9.31 35.01
CA LYS A 144 -9.31 -8.72 36.36
C LYS A 144 -10.68 -8.74 37.04
N ALA A 145 -11.74 -8.38 36.32
CA ALA A 145 -13.10 -8.39 36.85
C ALA A 145 -13.55 -9.80 37.27
N LYS A 146 -13.30 -10.80 36.43
CA LYS A 146 -13.59 -12.21 36.76
C LYS A 146 -12.78 -12.70 37.94
N MET A 147 -11.50 -12.33 38.03
CA MET A 147 -10.64 -12.67 39.18
C MET A 147 -11.21 -12.12 40.47
N SER A 148 -11.66 -10.86 40.46
CA SER A 148 -12.31 -10.23 41.63
C SER A 148 -13.60 -10.96 42.04
N GLU A 149 -14.45 -11.32 41.08
CA GLU A 149 -15.68 -12.09 41.36
C GLU A 149 -15.36 -13.46 41.99
N ILE A 150 -14.36 -14.16 41.45
CA ILE A 150 -13.88 -15.43 42.00
C ILE A 150 -13.36 -15.23 43.42
N SER A 151 -12.54 -14.22 43.68
CA SER A 151 -12.01 -13.92 45.02
C SER A 151 -13.13 -13.66 46.03
N THR A 152 -14.14 -12.85 45.68
CA THR A 152 -15.28 -12.59 46.55
C THR A 152 -16.07 -13.86 46.85
N LYS A 153 -16.33 -14.70 45.84
CA LYS A 153 -16.99 -16.00 46.04
C LYS A 153 -16.16 -16.94 46.92
N LEU A 154 -14.84 -16.92 46.80
CA LEU A 154 -13.93 -17.70 47.63
C LEU A 154 -13.98 -17.23 49.09
N ASP A 155 -13.96 -15.91 49.33
CA ASP A 155 -14.08 -15.31 50.65
C ASP A 155 -15.43 -15.65 51.30
N GLU A 156 -16.53 -15.60 50.55
CA GLU A 156 -17.86 -16.03 51.02
C GLU A 156 -17.86 -17.50 51.45
N ILE A 157 -17.25 -18.40 50.67
CA ILE A 157 -17.12 -19.82 51.05
C ILE A 157 -16.27 -19.99 52.31
N MET A 158 -15.18 -19.23 52.44
CA MET A 158 -14.27 -19.30 53.59
C MET A 158 -14.83 -18.64 54.86
N THR A 159 -15.78 -17.72 54.73
CA THR A 159 -16.41 -17.00 55.84
C THR A 159 -17.76 -17.56 56.25
N GLN A 160 -18.32 -18.52 55.48
CA GLN A 160 -19.43 -19.32 55.98
C GLN A 160 -19.01 -20.02 57.28
N PRO A 161 -19.80 -19.90 58.37
CA PRO A 161 -19.61 -20.75 59.53
C PRO A 161 -19.71 -22.19 59.02
N THR A 162 -18.74 -23.03 59.34
CA THR A 162 -18.93 -24.47 59.26
C THR A 162 -20.07 -24.81 60.23
N GLU A 163 -21.32 -24.70 59.79
CA GLU A 163 -22.45 -25.24 60.53
C GLU A 163 -22.20 -26.74 60.61
N ALA A 164 -22.04 -27.18 61.87
CA ALA A 164 -21.35 -28.38 62.29
C ALA A 164 -19.85 -28.40 61.95
N LYS A 165 -19.03 -27.73 62.78
CA LYS A 165 -17.80 -28.38 63.27
C LYS A 165 -18.26 -29.73 63.83
N PRO A 166 -17.97 -30.88 63.21
CA PRO A 166 -18.26 -32.13 63.89
C PRO A 166 -17.29 -32.16 65.07
N LYS A 167 -17.85 -32.16 66.28
CA LYS A 167 -17.05 -32.29 67.49
C LYS A 167 -16.60 -33.76 67.56
N PHE A 168 -15.53 -34.08 66.86
CA PHE A 168 -14.88 -35.38 66.98
C PHE A 168 -14.04 -35.34 68.26
N ASP A 169 -14.60 -35.84 69.36
CA ASP A 169 -13.83 -36.11 70.56
C ASP A 169 -12.95 -37.35 70.30
N ILE A 170 -11.68 -37.13 69.97
CA ILE A 170 -10.70 -38.21 69.82
C ILE A 170 -10.16 -38.53 71.21
N HIS A 171 -10.74 -39.53 71.88
CA HIS A 171 -10.17 -40.10 73.09
C HIS A 171 -9.03 -41.07 72.74
N ILE A 172 -7.79 -40.65 72.94
CA ILE A 172 -6.61 -41.52 72.80
C ILE A 172 -6.32 -42.15 74.16
N GLY A 173 -6.92 -43.30 74.42
CA GLY A 173 -6.58 -44.14 75.56
C GLY A 173 -5.24 -44.84 75.35
N TRP A 174 -4.25 -44.58 76.20
CA TRP A 174 -2.97 -45.29 76.15
C TRP A 174 -3.12 -46.66 76.84
N CYS A 175 -3.34 -47.72 76.06
CA CYS A 175 -3.19 -49.09 76.56
C CYS A 175 -1.74 -49.56 76.37
N SER A 176 -0.96 -49.55 77.45
CA SER A 176 0.37 -50.17 77.48
C SER A 176 0.23 -51.69 77.53
N GLY A 177 0.20 -52.37 76.37
CA GLY A 177 0.11 -53.82 76.36
C GLY A 177 0.15 -54.53 75.00
N LYS A 178 1.38 -54.79 74.51
CA LYS A 178 1.83 -55.77 73.49
C LYS A 178 1.58 -55.48 71.99
N PRO A 179 2.53 -55.88 71.11
CA PRO A 179 2.66 -55.35 69.76
C PRO A 179 2.13 -56.35 68.72
N ASN A 180 0.83 -56.32 68.44
CA ASN A 180 0.32 -56.72 67.12
C ASN A 180 -1.20 -56.57 67.08
N LYS A 181 -1.66 -55.61 66.27
CA LYS A 181 -2.91 -55.54 65.50
C LYS A 181 -3.23 -54.06 65.31
N GLY A 182 -3.47 -53.68 64.05
CA GLY A 182 -3.49 -52.31 63.56
C GLY A 182 -4.24 -51.33 64.45
N HIS A 183 -3.74 -50.08 64.48
CA HIS A 183 -4.41 -48.95 65.10
C HIS A 183 -5.79 -48.79 64.48
N ALA A 184 -6.82 -49.35 65.13
CA ALA A 184 -8.19 -49.20 64.72
C ALA A 184 -8.73 -47.93 65.37
N ILE A 185 -8.84 -46.85 64.59
CA ILE A 185 -9.64 -45.68 64.97
C ILE A 185 -11.10 -46.13 64.85
N ARG A 186 -11.81 -46.22 65.97
CA ARG A 186 -13.26 -46.50 65.99
C ARG A 186 -14.02 -45.19 66.16
N PHE A 187 -14.85 -44.87 65.18
CA PHE A 187 -15.81 -43.77 65.25
C PHE A 187 -17.11 -44.32 65.84
N PHE A 188 -17.58 -43.74 66.93
CA PHE A 188 -18.92 -43.99 67.46
C PHE A 188 -19.82 -42.82 67.06
N HIS A 189 -20.97 -43.14 66.47
CA HIS A 189 -22.06 -42.19 66.30
C HIS A 189 -22.90 -42.20 67.58
N ARG A 190 -23.17 -41.03 68.14
CA ARG A 190 -24.06 -40.89 69.30
C ARG A 190 -25.45 -40.65 68.74
N ASP A 191 -26.35 -41.61 68.86
CA ASP A 191 -27.77 -41.37 68.62
C ASP A 191 -28.32 -40.64 69.85
N ASP A 192 -28.82 -39.42 69.64
CA ASP A 192 -29.44 -38.62 70.68
C ASP A 192 -30.78 -39.27 71.09
N SER A 193 -30.97 -39.46 72.40
CA SER A 193 -32.25 -39.80 73.04
C SER A 193 -32.26 -39.24 74.46
#